data_AF-A0A484YRJ7-F1
#
_entry.id   AF-A0A484YRJ7-F1
#
_cell.length_a   1.000
_cell.length_b   1.000
_cell.length_c   1.000
_cell.angle_alpha   90.00
_cell.angle_beta   90.00
_cell.angle_gamma   90.00
#
_symmetry.space_group_name_H-M   'P 1'
#
loop_
_entity.id
_entity.type
_entity.pdbx_description
1 polymer ?
#
loop_
_entity_poly.entity_id
_entity_poly.type
_entity_poly.pdbx_seq_one_letter_code
_entity_poly.pdbx_strand_id
1 'polypeptide(L)'
;MPKLGMQPIRRRQLIDATLEAINEVGMHDATVAQIARRAGYPRGSSATTSKTKNGLLEATMRDITGQLRDAVLNRLHALPHGSAEQRLQAIVSGNFDETQVSSAAMKAWLAFWASSMHQPMLYRLQQVSRPPPAVESGVRVSS
;
A
#
# COMPACT_ATOMS: atom_id res chain seq x y z
N MET A 1 -28.59 7.64 10.64
CA MET A 1 -27.27 8.15 11.05
C MET A 1 -26.21 7.07 10.84
N PRO A 2 -25.05 7.33 10.21
CA PRO A 2 -24.01 6.31 10.09
C PRO A 2 -23.25 6.18 11.42
N LYS A 3 -23.28 5.00 12.02
CA LYS A 3 -22.61 4.67 13.29
C LYS A 3 -21.08 4.80 13.11
N LEU A 4 -20.41 5.54 13.99
CA LEU A 4 -18.97 5.84 13.94
C LEU A 4 -18.07 4.58 13.91
N GLY A 5 -18.56 3.44 14.41
CA GLY A 5 -17.89 2.13 14.32
C GLY A 5 -18.03 1.40 12.97
N MET A 6 -18.89 1.86 12.04
CA MET A 6 -19.01 1.25 10.71
C MET A 6 -17.96 1.75 9.73
N GLN A 7 -17.35 2.92 9.96
CA GLN A 7 -16.39 3.52 9.03
C GLN A 7 -15.11 2.67 8.84
N PRO A 8 -14.51 2.05 9.88
CA PRO A 8 -13.36 1.16 9.72
C PRO A 8 -13.70 -0.12 8.94
N ILE A 9 -14.83 -0.76 9.27
CA ILE A 9 -15.31 -1.99 8.58
C ILE A 9 -15.54 -1.69 7.09
N ARG A 10 -16.20 -0.57 6.81
CA ARG A 10 -16.46 -0.07 5.47
C ARG A 10 -15.20 0.18 4.66
N ARG A 11 -14.18 0.77 5.30
CA ARG A 11 -12.87 0.99 4.67
C ARG A 11 -12.21 -0.34 4.31
N ARG A 12 -12.24 -1.32 5.21
CA ARG A 12 -11.66 -2.64 4.96
C ARG A 12 -12.33 -3.36 3.80
N GLN A 13 -13.67 -3.37 3.78
CA GLN A 13 -14.45 -3.94 2.67
C GLN A 13 -14.11 -3.32 1.30
N LEU A 14 -13.88 -2.01 1.25
CA LEU A 14 -13.45 -1.34 0.02
C LEU A 14 -12.03 -1.71 -0.40
N ILE A 15 -11.11 -1.90 0.55
CA ILE A 15 -9.73 -2.34 0.27
C ILE A 15 -9.75 -3.77 -0.28
N ASP A 16 -10.45 -4.68 0.39
CA ASP A 16 -10.55 -6.08 -0.02
C ASP A 16 -11.21 -6.19 -1.42
N ALA A 17 -12.32 -5.48 -1.64
CA ALA A 17 -12.98 -5.42 -2.95
C ALA A 17 -12.09 -4.79 -4.06
N THR A 18 -11.21 -3.85 -3.70
CA THR A 18 -10.26 -3.25 -4.65
C THR A 18 -9.19 -4.26 -5.04
N LEU A 19 -8.62 -4.98 -4.06
CA LEU A 19 -7.65 -6.05 -4.30
C LEU A 19 -8.24 -7.15 -5.18
N GLU A 20 -9.46 -7.59 -4.90
CA GLU A 20 -10.17 -8.58 -5.71
C GLU A 20 -10.38 -8.10 -7.15
N ALA A 21 -10.82 -6.83 -7.33
CA ALA A 21 -11.03 -6.27 -8.66
C ALA A 21 -9.72 -6.18 -9.46
N ILE A 22 -8.65 -5.70 -8.84
CA ILE A 22 -7.32 -5.66 -9.46
C ILE A 22 -6.83 -7.08 -9.79
N ASN A 23 -7.08 -8.05 -8.91
CA ASN A 23 -6.64 -9.41 -9.14
C ASN A 23 -7.38 -10.08 -10.31
N GLU A 24 -8.68 -9.83 -10.44
CA GLU A 24 -9.55 -10.46 -11.44
C GLU A 24 -9.43 -9.82 -12.83
N VAL A 25 -9.51 -8.49 -12.90
CA VAL A 25 -9.60 -7.77 -14.18
C VAL A 25 -8.44 -6.79 -14.40
N GLY A 26 -7.51 -6.68 -13.46
CA GLY A 26 -6.44 -5.69 -13.52
C GLY A 26 -6.91 -4.28 -13.18
N MET A 27 -5.95 -3.40 -12.87
CA MET A 27 -6.27 -2.03 -12.49
C MET A 27 -6.92 -1.25 -13.63
N HIS A 28 -6.57 -1.50 -14.91
CA HIS A 28 -7.15 -0.74 -16.03
C HIS A 28 -8.66 -0.95 -16.16
N ASP A 29 -9.13 -2.19 -16.05
CA ASP A 29 -10.56 -2.53 -16.23
C ASP A 29 -11.38 -2.45 -14.94
N ALA A 30 -10.73 -2.41 -13.77
CA ALA A 30 -11.43 -2.25 -12.50
C ALA A 30 -12.17 -0.89 -12.43
N THR A 31 -13.48 -0.92 -12.27
CA THR A 31 -14.31 0.29 -12.11
C THR A 31 -14.72 0.52 -10.66
N VAL A 32 -14.89 1.79 -10.28
CA VAL A 32 -15.40 2.17 -8.95
C VAL A 32 -16.75 1.50 -8.65
N ALA A 33 -17.61 1.38 -9.66
CA ALA A 33 -18.92 0.75 -9.50
C ALA A 33 -18.84 -0.75 -9.22
N GLN A 34 -17.92 -1.48 -9.89
CA GLN A 34 -17.67 -2.89 -9.60
C GLN A 34 -17.12 -3.07 -8.18
N ILE A 35 -16.14 -2.25 -7.79
CA ILE A 35 -15.53 -2.31 -6.45
C ILE A 35 -16.58 -2.01 -5.37
N ALA A 36 -17.36 -0.94 -5.52
CA ALA A 36 -18.40 -0.57 -4.58
C ALA A 36 -19.45 -1.69 -4.45
N ARG A 37 -19.86 -2.31 -5.56
CA ARG A 37 -20.80 -3.44 -5.56
C ARG A 37 -20.23 -4.65 -4.81
N ARG A 38 -18.96 -5.00 -5.02
CA ARG A 38 -18.26 -6.08 -4.29
C ARG A 38 -18.16 -5.79 -2.80
N ALA A 39 -17.92 -4.53 -2.44
CA ALA A 39 -17.88 -4.07 -1.05
C ALA A 39 -19.28 -3.93 -0.39
N GLY A 40 -20.38 -4.29 -1.08
CA GLY A 40 -21.73 -4.24 -0.54
C GLY A 40 -22.37 -2.83 -0.48
N TYR A 41 -21.89 -1.88 -1.29
CA TYR A 41 -22.45 -0.52 -1.34
C TYR A 41 -23.62 -0.40 -2.35
N PRO A 42 -24.77 0.18 -1.95
CA PRO A 42 -25.87 0.48 -2.86
C PRO A 42 -25.50 1.54 -3.92
N ARG A 43 -26.20 1.53 -5.07
CA ARG A 43 -26.02 2.53 -6.14
C ARG A 43 -26.33 3.94 -5.61
N GLY A 44 -25.53 4.95 -5.97
CA GLY A 44 -25.85 6.37 -5.74
C GLY A 44 -25.13 7.09 -4.59
N SER A 45 -24.10 6.49 -3.97
CA SER A 45 -23.35 7.21 -2.93
C SER A 45 -22.46 8.32 -3.54
N SER A 46 -22.58 9.56 -3.06
CA SER A 46 -21.89 10.77 -3.58
C SER A 46 -20.36 10.66 -3.57
N ALA A 47 -19.71 11.23 -4.59
CA ALA A 47 -18.27 11.13 -4.82
C ALA A 47 -17.46 12.09 -3.90
N THR A 48 -16.63 11.52 -3.02
CA THR A 48 -15.47 12.18 -2.41
C THR A 48 -14.19 11.52 -2.95
N THR A 49 -13.00 12.10 -2.79
CA THR A 49 -11.73 11.59 -3.35
C THR A 49 -11.43 10.12 -3.04
N SER A 50 -11.91 9.60 -1.89
CA SER A 50 -11.85 8.18 -1.51
C SER A 50 -12.66 7.22 -2.40
N LYS A 51 -13.55 7.75 -3.25
CA LYS A 51 -14.38 6.99 -4.20
C LYS A 51 -13.92 7.17 -5.64
N THR A 52 -12.78 7.81 -5.88
CA THR A 52 -12.11 7.73 -7.16
C THR A 52 -11.35 6.41 -7.24
N LYS A 53 -11.19 5.88 -8.44
CA LYS A 53 -10.38 4.69 -8.70
C LYS A 53 -8.95 4.81 -8.11
N ASN A 54 -8.38 6.01 -8.20
CA ASN A 54 -7.06 6.32 -7.63
C ASN A 54 -7.07 6.43 -6.11
N GLY A 55 -8.13 6.98 -5.50
CA GLY A 55 -8.28 7.01 -4.05
C GLY A 55 -8.48 5.61 -3.44
N LEU A 56 -9.16 4.71 -4.16
CA LEU A 56 -9.27 3.30 -3.78
C LEU A 56 -7.92 2.59 -3.87
N LEU A 57 -7.16 2.83 -4.94
CA LEU A 57 -5.78 2.33 -5.06
C LEU A 57 -4.88 2.89 -3.95
N GLU A 58 -4.96 4.18 -3.64
CA GLU A 58 -4.20 4.79 -2.54
C GLU A 58 -4.53 4.13 -1.19
N ALA A 59 -5.82 3.99 -0.86
CA ALA A 59 -6.26 3.37 0.38
C ALA A 59 -5.78 1.92 0.49
N THR A 60 -5.81 1.19 -0.63
CA THR A 60 -5.31 -0.19 -0.74
C THR A 60 -3.79 -0.24 -0.54
N MET A 61 -3.03 0.65 -1.18
CA MET A 61 -1.58 0.68 -1.06
C MET A 61 -1.10 1.12 0.32
N ARG A 62 -1.85 1.99 1.02
CA ARG A 62 -1.59 2.31 2.42
C ARG A 62 -1.77 1.11 3.33
N ASP A 63 -2.73 0.25 3.03
CA ASP A 63 -2.96 -0.99 3.78
C ASP A 63 -1.82 -1.99 3.53
N ILE A 64 -1.46 -2.24 2.27
CA ILE A 64 -0.35 -3.14 1.89
C ILE A 64 0.99 -2.68 2.50
N THR A 65 1.31 -1.38 2.40
CA THR A 65 2.55 -0.83 2.98
C THR A 65 2.54 -0.82 4.50
N GLY A 66 1.37 -0.67 5.13
CA GLY A 66 1.20 -0.87 6.56
C GLY A 66 1.50 -2.30 6.99
N GLN A 67 0.94 -3.29 6.29
CA GLN A 67 1.21 -4.71 6.53
C GLN A 67 2.70 -5.05 6.35
N LEU A 68 3.36 -4.53 5.31
CA LEU A 68 4.79 -4.70 5.10
C LEU A 68 5.60 -4.12 6.28
N ARG A 69 5.29 -2.90 6.70
CA ARG A 69 5.94 -2.26 7.84
C ARG A 69 5.79 -3.12 9.10
N ASP A 70 4.59 -3.58 9.39
CA ASP A 70 4.31 -4.36 10.59
C ASP A 70 5.04 -5.73 10.52
N ALA A 71 5.07 -6.37 9.35
CA ALA A 71 5.82 -7.60 9.09
C ALA A 71 7.34 -7.43 9.33
N VAL A 72 7.91 -6.32 8.90
CA VAL A 72 9.33 -5.99 9.13
C VAL A 72 9.59 -5.66 10.61
N LEU A 73 8.77 -4.80 11.22
CA LEU A 73 8.94 -4.39 12.62
C LEU A 73 8.82 -5.58 13.58
N ASN A 74 7.88 -6.49 13.36
CA ASN A 74 7.74 -7.70 14.17
C ASN A 74 9.01 -8.56 14.14
N ARG A 75 9.64 -8.72 12.96
CA ARG A 75 10.90 -9.45 12.81
C ARG A 75 12.08 -8.73 13.46
N LEU A 76 12.14 -7.40 13.35
CA LEU A 76 13.17 -6.60 14.01
C LEU A 76 13.03 -6.60 15.54
N HIS A 77 11.81 -6.57 16.06
CA HIS A 77 11.55 -6.63 17.50
C HIS A 77 11.94 -7.98 18.11
N ALA A 78 11.89 -9.06 17.33
CA ALA A 78 12.40 -10.37 17.72
C ALA A 78 13.95 -10.43 17.80
N LEU A 79 14.65 -9.36 17.41
CA LEU A 79 16.12 -9.27 17.32
C LEU A 79 16.68 -8.11 18.17
N PRO A 80 16.47 -8.07 19.50
CA PRO A 80 16.90 -6.95 20.35
C PRO A 80 18.42 -6.71 20.29
N HIS A 81 19.22 -7.77 20.15
CA HIS A 81 20.67 -7.73 20.01
C HIS A 81 21.17 -8.20 18.64
N GLY A 82 20.28 -8.21 17.63
CA GLY A 82 20.63 -8.69 16.30
C GLY A 82 21.70 -7.83 15.62
N SER A 83 22.65 -8.48 14.96
CA SER A 83 23.68 -7.84 14.13
C SER A 83 23.06 -7.05 12.97
N ALA A 84 23.85 -6.19 12.33
CA ALA A 84 23.42 -5.46 11.14
C ALA A 84 22.93 -6.41 10.03
N GLU A 85 23.62 -7.53 9.83
CA GLU A 85 23.24 -8.58 8.87
C GLU A 85 21.89 -9.21 9.21
N GLN A 86 21.68 -9.59 10.47
CA GLN A 86 20.41 -10.18 10.92
C GLN A 86 19.23 -9.20 10.74
N ARG A 87 19.46 -7.91 10.99
CA ARG A 87 18.46 -6.86 10.77
C ARG A 87 18.16 -6.65 9.28
N LEU A 88 19.18 -6.68 8.41
CA LEU A 88 18.98 -6.65 6.96
C LEU A 88 18.18 -7.86 6.49
N GLN A 89 18.52 -9.06 6.96
CA GLN A 89 17.78 -10.27 6.66
C GLN A 89 16.32 -10.17 7.09
N ALA A 90 16.04 -9.57 8.26
CA ALA A 90 14.66 -9.33 8.72
C ALA A 90 13.87 -8.40 7.79
N ILE A 91 14.51 -7.34 7.30
CA ILE A 91 13.90 -6.40 6.33
C ILE A 91 13.61 -7.12 5.00
N VAL A 92 14.59 -7.84 4.46
CA VAL A 92 14.43 -8.61 3.22
C VAL A 92 13.30 -9.64 3.40
N SER A 93 13.31 -10.39 4.49
CA SER A 93 12.30 -11.41 4.78
C SER A 93 10.88 -10.83 4.92
N GLY A 94 10.74 -9.60 5.42
CA GLY A 94 9.44 -8.92 5.49
C GLY A 94 8.86 -8.59 4.11
N ASN A 95 9.68 -8.37 3.09
CA ASN A 95 9.21 -8.16 1.70
C ASN A 95 8.66 -9.45 1.07
N PHE A 96 9.03 -10.62 1.60
CA PHE A 96 8.54 -11.93 1.19
C PHE A 96 7.48 -12.51 2.14
N ASP A 97 6.93 -11.68 3.03
CA ASP A 97 5.81 -12.06 3.88
C ASP A 97 4.59 -12.48 3.04
N GLU A 98 3.78 -13.41 3.53
CA GLU A 98 2.61 -13.93 2.81
C GLU A 98 1.66 -12.81 2.35
N THR A 99 1.57 -11.74 3.15
CA THR A 99 0.79 -10.54 2.84
C THR A 99 1.27 -9.80 1.58
N GLN A 100 2.55 -9.95 1.21
CA GLN A 100 3.18 -9.24 0.10
C GLN A 100 3.28 -10.09 -1.17
N VAL A 101 3.38 -11.42 -1.04
CA VAL A 101 3.61 -12.35 -2.16
C VAL A 101 2.31 -12.98 -2.69
N SER A 102 1.15 -12.52 -2.24
CA SER A 102 -0.12 -12.93 -2.86
C SER A 102 -0.25 -12.36 -4.28
N SER A 103 -0.93 -13.08 -5.18
CA SER A 103 -1.16 -12.60 -6.57
C SER A 103 -1.85 -11.23 -6.59
N ALA A 104 -2.80 -11.01 -5.68
CA ALA A 104 -3.51 -9.73 -5.55
C ALA A 104 -2.57 -8.59 -5.12
N ALA A 105 -1.70 -8.83 -4.12
CA ALA A 105 -0.73 -7.84 -3.66
C ALA A 105 0.29 -7.48 -4.75
N MET A 106 0.84 -8.48 -5.45
CA MET A 106 1.78 -8.26 -6.55
C MET A 106 1.17 -7.43 -7.69
N LYS A 107 -0.07 -7.74 -8.10
CA LYS A 107 -0.78 -6.96 -9.13
C LYS A 107 -1.10 -5.54 -8.66
N ALA A 108 -1.43 -5.36 -7.38
CA ALA A 108 -1.64 -4.05 -6.79
C ALA A 108 -0.34 -3.21 -6.77
N TRP A 109 0.80 -3.81 -6.46
CA TRP A 109 2.12 -3.17 -6.54
C TRP A 109 2.46 -2.71 -7.96
N LEU A 110 2.26 -3.56 -8.97
CA LEU A 110 2.45 -3.19 -10.38
C LEU A 110 1.54 -2.04 -10.81
N ALA A 111 0.25 -2.12 -10.46
CA ALA A 111 -0.72 -1.06 -10.72
C ALA A 111 -0.34 0.26 -10.05
N PHE A 112 0.18 0.19 -8.82
CA PHE A 112 0.64 1.33 -8.06
C PHE A 112 1.85 1.99 -8.69
N TRP A 113 2.90 1.25 -9.03
CA TRP A 113 4.09 1.82 -9.68
C TRP A 113 3.75 2.44 -11.03
N ALA A 114 2.90 1.80 -11.83
CA ALA A 114 2.42 2.37 -13.09
C ALA A 114 1.67 3.69 -12.87
N SER A 115 0.82 3.75 -11.85
CA SER A 115 -0.01 4.93 -11.55
C SER A 115 0.77 6.05 -10.86
N SER A 116 1.77 5.73 -10.03
CA SER A 116 2.53 6.70 -9.23
C SER A 116 3.40 7.61 -10.09
N MET A 117 3.80 7.17 -11.28
CA MET A 117 4.53 7.99 -12.25
C MET A 117 3.74 9.21 -12.73
N HIS A 118 2.40 9.16 -12.67
CA HIS A 118 1.53 10.20 -13.24
C HIS A 118 0.59 10.84 -12.21
N GLN A 119 0.63 10.39 -10.95
CA GLN A 119 -0.31 10.84 -9.92
C GLN A 119 0.39 11.35 -8.66
N PRO A 120 0.30 12.65 -8.35
CA PRO A 120 1.02 13.24 -7.22
C PRO A 120 0.73 12.61 -5.86
N MET A 121 -0.49 12.14 -5.60
CA MET A 121 -0.83 11.49 -4.31
C MET A 121 -0.16 10.12 -4.18
N LEU A 122 -0.18 9.31 -5.24
CA LEU A 122 0.46 8.00 -5.26
C LEU A 122 1.99 8.13 -5.27
N TYR A 123 2.52 9.15 -5.96
CA TYR A 123 3.94 9.47 -5.94
C TYR A 123 4.44 9.78 -4.52
N ARG A 124 3.69 10.56 -3.73
CA ARG A 124 4.04 10.80 -2.31
C ARG A 124 4.09 9.51 -1.50
N LEU A 125 3.15 8.59 -1.73
CA LEU A 125 3.15 7.31 -1.03
C LEU A 125 4.36 6.44 -1.42
N GLN A 126 4.79 6.49 -2.68
CA GLN A 126 6.00 5.81 -3.15
C GLN A 126 7.25 6.35 -2.48
N GLN A 127 7.32 7.67 -2.23
CA GLN A 127 8.48 8.29 -1.57
C GLN A 127 8.69 7.81 -0.13
N VAL A 128 7.62 7.41 0.58
CA VAL A 128 7.75 6.83 1.93
C VAL A 128 8.53 5.51 1.92
N SER A 129 8.48 4.78 0.81
CA SER A 129 9.20 3.51 0.62
C SER A 129 10.58 3.69 -0.01
N ARG A 130 10.91 4.90 -0.48
CA ARG A 130 12.22 5.17 -1.08
C ARG A 130 13.23 5.43 0.05
N PRO A 131 14.45 4.88 -0.01
CA PRO A 131 15.52 5.34 0.88
C PRO A 131 15.69 6.86 0.71
N PRO A 132 15.95 7.62 1.79
CA PRO A 132 16.18 9.05 1.69
C PRO A 132 17.29 9.32 0.65
N PRO A 133 17.22 10.44 -0.10
CA PRO A 133 18.30 10.79 -1.01
C PRO A 133 19.61 10.76 -0.21
N ALA A 134 20.64 10.12 -0.78
CA ALA A 134 21.96 10.11 -0.16
C ALA A 134 22.33 11.55 0.14
N VAL A 135 22.55 11.86 1.41
CA VAL A 135 23.15 13.13 1.80
C VAL A 135 24.53 13.08 1.16
N GLU A 136 24.75 13.88 0.12
CA GLU A 136 26.08 14.12 -0.40
C GLU A 136 26.90 14.68 0.74
N SER A 137 27.59 13.79 1.46
CA SER A 137 28.58 14.15 2.45
C SER A 137 29.67 14.89 1.71
N GLY A 138 29.58 16.23 1.77
CA GLY A 138 30.60 17.15 1.29
C GLY A 138 31.89 16.92 2.08
N VAL A 139 32.62 15.88 1.69
CA VAL A 139 34.04 15.74 1.99
C VAL A 139 34.71 16.82 1.15
N ARG A 140 34.83 18.03 1.71
CA ARG A 140 35.83 18.97 1.25
C ARG A 140 37.18 18.32 1.51
N VAL A 141 37.82 17.87 0.46
CA VAL A 141 39.26 17.59 0.48
C VAL A 141 39.92 18.96 0.60
N SER A 142 40.26 19.35 1.82
CA SER A 142 41.17 20.48 2.05
C SER A 142 42.55 20.04 1.56
N SER A 143 43.00 20.65 0.46
CA SER A 143 44.41 20.68 0.06
C SER A 143 45.19 21.69 0.89
#